data_AF-A0A3M7NXA8-F1
#
_entry.id   AF-A0A3M7NXA8-F1
#
_cell.length_a   1.000
_cell.length_b   1.000
_cell.length_c   1.000
_cell.angle_alpha   90.00
_cell.angle_beta   90.00
_cell.angle_gamma   90.00
#
_symmetry.space_group_name_H-M   'P 1'
#
loop_
_entity.id
_entity.type
_entity.pdbx_description
1 polymer ?
#
loop_
_entity_poly.entity_id
_entity_poly.type
_entity_poly.pdbx_seq_one_letter_code
_entity_poly.pdbx_strand_id
1 'polypeptide(L)'
;LSRSDISAVIIALPIPVQQTIIRRCLAAGKHVLSEKPIAPDVATALELLRFYRTLGGDANRRRPTWSVAENQRFLTNFQRAATAVAARGRPQTFRVRIANMVLPGGKYVETAWRKSPGYQGGFVLDGGVHHAAGLRLLLSGSGSEGKGGGEGEISELSAFSAQLQAHLTPLDTVVATARTAGGAVGTISISFGTMEEKASEYVVGSEKGWVAIREFDRVVVDGETEDVDAEGGGVKREVRAWGAMLSEGQGRGKKVNVNAALEPEQALADLELVEAMLKSAEGGGRVVKLQHQRVRIDG
;
A
#
# COMPACT_ATOMS: atom_id res chain seq x y z
N LEU A 1 11.17 -26.13 -0.45
CA LEU A 1 12.21 -25.08 -0.32
C LEU A 1 13.64 -25.60 -0.54
N SER A 2 13.88 -26.92 -0.47
CA SER A 2 15.18 -27.56 -0.69
C SER A 2 15.66 -27.60 -2.16
N ARG A 3 14.76 -27.41 -3.13
CA ARG A 3 15.06 -27.26 -4.56
C ARG A 3 16.08 -26.12 -4.78
N SER A 4 17.28 -26.45 -5.24
CA SER A 4 18.38 -25.51 -5.47
C SER A 4 18.24 -24.73 -6.78
N ASP A 5 17.50 -25.28 -7.74
CA ASP A 5 17.20 -24.68 -9.05
C ASP A 5 16.15 -23.55 -8.98
N ILE A 6 15.47 -23.39 -7.85
CA ILE A 6 14.54 -22.30 -7.60
C ILE A 6 15.24 -21.22 -6.79
N SER A 7 15.47 -20.04 -7.36
CA SER A 7 16.14 -18.91 -6.66
C SER A 7 15.16 -17.90 -6.06
N ALA A 8 13.93 -17.86 -6.54
CA ALA A 8 12.94 -16.85 -6.19
C ALA A 8 11.52 -17.43 -6.16
N VAL A 9 10.65 -16.85 -5.34
CA VAL A 9 9.25 -17.25 -5.19
C VAL A 9 8.32 -16.05 -5.12
N ILE A 10 7.14 -16.17 -5.72
CA ILE A 10 6.01 -15.24 -5.53
C ILE A 10 5.04 -15.89 -4.55
N ILE A 11 4.65 -15.17 -3.50
CA ILE A 11 3.76 -15.68 -2.45
C ILE A 11 2.43 -14.92 -2.54
N ALA A 12 1.41 -15.57 -3.09
CA ALA A 12 0.04 -15.07 -3.17
C ALA A 12 -0.88 -15.95 -2.31
N LEU A 13 -0.80 -15.78 -0.99
CA LEU A 13 -1.53 -16.59 0.00
C LEU A 13 -2.42 -15.71 0.90
N PRO A 14 -3.42 -16.29 1.60
CA PRO A 14 -4.23 -15.56 2.58
C PRO A 14 -3.40 -14.79 3.61
N ILE A 15 -3.87 -13.60 4.00
CA ILE A 15 -3.18 -12.70 4.95
C ILE A 15 -2.70 -13.43 6.22
N PRO A 16 -3.53 -14.26 6.90
CA PRO A 16 -3.12 -14.88 8.16
C PRO A 16 -1.94 -15.86 8.04
N VAL A 17 -1.71 -16.43 6.85
CA VAL A 17 -0.70 -17.49 6.65
C VAL A 17 0.55 -17.01 5.92
N GLN A 18 0.47 -15.88 5.21
CA GLN A 18 1.50 -15.46 4.27
C GLN A 18 2.85 -15.21 4.97
N GLN A 19 2.83 -14.53 6.11
CA GLN A 19 4.02 -14.20 6.93
C GLN A 19 4.89 -15.40 7.30
N THR A 20 4.27 -16.54 7.65
CA THR A 20 5.00 -17.76 8.01
C THR A 20 5.72 -18.33 6.80
N ILE A 21 5.10 -18.25 5.62
CA ILE A 21 5.70 -18.73 4.37
C ILE A 21 6.80 -17.78 3.90
N ILE A 22 6.60 -16.46 3.98
CA ILE A 22 7.62 -15.45 3.69
C ILE A 22 8.88 -15.74 4.53
N ARG A 23 8.72 -15.88 5.85
CA ARG A 23 9.83 -16.19 6.77
C ARG A 23 10.59 -17.45 6.38
N ARG A 24 9.88 -18.54 6.05
CA ARG A 24 10.49 -19.81 5.64
C ARG A 24 11.26 -19.67 4.32
N CYS A 25 10.70 -18.98 3.32
CA CYS A 25 11.34 -18.78 2.03
C CYS A 25 12.61 -17.93 2.15
N LEU A 26 12.55 -16.82 2.91
CA LEU A 26 13.70 -15.96 3.18
C LEU A 26 14.79 -16.70 3.98
N ALA A 27 14.43 -17.48 5.00
CA ALA A 27 15.39 -18.30 5.76
C ALA A 27 16.08 -19.35 4.87
N ALA A 28 15.38 -19.86 3.85
CA ALA A 28 15.94 -20.77 2.85
C ALA A 28 16.77 -20.05 1.76
N GLY A 29 17.02 -18.75 1.89
CA GLY A 29 17.81 -17.96 0.95
C GLY A 29 17.11 -17.67 -0.38
N LYS A 30 15.78 -17.80 -0.46
CA LYS A 30 15.02 -17.49 -1.68
C LYS A 30 14.66 -16.01 -1.72
N HIS A 31 14.76 -15.40 -2.89
CA HIS A 31 14.17 -14.08 -3.13
C HIS A 31 12.64 -14.20 -3.04
N VAL A 32 11.99 -13.23 -2.40
CA VAL A 32 10.54 -13.25 -2.19
C VAL A 32 9.91 -11.98 -2.75
N LEU A 33 8.89 -12.17 -3.58
CA LEU A 33 7.84 -11.18 -3.82
C LEU A 33 6.58 -11.68 -3.10
N SER A 34 6.13 -10.99 -2.08
CA SER A 34 4.92 -11.35 -1.35
C SER A 34 3.77 -10.42 -1.75
N GLU A 35 2.55 -10.95 -1.85
CA GLU A 35 1.36 -10.12 -2.03
C GLU A 35 1.16 -9.16 -0.86
N LYS A 36 0.44 -8.06 -1.11
CA LYS A 36 -0.05 -7.18 -0.07
C LYS A 36 -1.19 -7.84 0.74
N PRO A 37 -1.50 -7.33 1.95
CA PRO A 37 -0.65 -6.47 2.78
C PRO A 37 0.60 -7.21 3.28
N ILE A 38 1.60 -6.45 3.74
CA ILE A 38 2.87 -6.98 4.30
C ILE A 38 2.65 -8.01 5.44
N ALA A 39 1.60 -7.82 6.24
CA ALA A 39 1.23 -8.63 7.40
C ALA A 39 -0.24 -8.31 7.81
N PRO A 40 -0.88 -9.07 8.71
CA PRO A 40 -2.22 -8.76 9.24
C PRO A 40 -2.28 -7.50 10.10
N ASP A 41 -1.16 -7.07 10.68
CA ASP A 41 -1.04 -5.91 11.56
C ASP A 41 0.38 -5.35 11.58
N VAL A 42 0.53 -4.11 12.01
CA VAL A 42 1.80 -3.37 12.09
C VAL A 42 2.79 -4.09 13.00
N ALA A 43 2.33 -4.65 14.14
CA ALA A 43 3.21 -5.34 15.07
C ALA A 43 3.91 -6.54 14.41
N THR A 44 3.14 -7.34 13.69
CA THR A 44 3.62 -8.52 12.96
C THR A 44 4.45 -8.14 11.75
N ALA A 45 4.11 -7.06 11.04
CA ALA A 45 4.94 -6.52 9.96
C ALA A 45 6.33 -6.12 10.48
N LEU A 46 6.39 -5.44 11.62
CA LEU A 46 7.64 -5.03 12.26
C LEU A 46 8.47 -6.24 12.71
N GLU A 47 7.84 -7.30 13.24
CA GLU A 47 8.54 -8.54 13.58
C GLU A 47 9.15 -9.22 12.35
N LEU A 48 8.42 -9.24 11.24
CA LEU A 48 8.88 -9.83 10.00
C LEU A 48 10.03 -9.01 9.39
N LEU A 49 9.93 -7.68 9.42
CA LEU A 49 11.02 -6.76 9.03
C LEU A 49 12.27 -6.93 9.89
N ARG A 50 12.11 -7.01 11.22
CA ARG A 50 13.24 -7.26 12.14
C ARG A 50 13.95 -8.56 11.77
N PHE A 51 13.19 -9.64 11.58
CA PHE A 51 13.75 -10.91 11.08
C PHE A 51 14.44 -10.77 9.73
N TYR A 52 13.83 -10.08 8.76
CA TYR A 52 14.42 -9.89 7.44
C TYR A 52 15.77 -9.16 7.50
N ARG A 53 15.94 -8.22 8.44
CA ARG A 53 17.19 -7.50 8.67
C ARG A 53 18.30 -8.39 9.25
N THR A 54 17.96 -9.44 10.00
CA THR A 54 18.99 -10.37 10.52
C THR A 54 19.61 -11.27 9.45
N LEU A 55 19.00 -11.39 8.28
CA LEU A 55 19.49 -12.26 7.19
C LEU A 55 20.69 -11.70 6.41
N GLY A 56 21.16 -10.49 6.74
CA GLY A 56 22.24 -9.80 6.03
C GLY A 56 23.63 -9.86 6.68
N GLY A 57 23.81 -10.63 7.76
CA GLY A 57 25.04 -10.60 8.57
C GLY A 57 26.16 -11.58 8.15
N ASP A 58 25.91 -12.48 7.20
CA ASP A 58 26.89 -13.49 6.79
C ASP A 58 27.58 -13.08 5.48
N ALA A 59 28.86 -12.72 5.57
CA ALA A 59 29.67 -12.29 4.43
C ALA A 59 29.76 -13.35 3.31
N ASN A 60 29.52 -14.62 3.62
CA ASN A 60 29.60 -15.73 2.69
C ASN A 60 28.25 -16.12 2.07
N ARG A 61 27.14 -15.48 2.48
CA ARG A 61 25.80 -15.76 1.96
C ARG A 61 25.16 -14.52 1.35
N ARG A 62 24.76 -14.62 0.09
CA ARG A 62 23.98 -13.58 -0.58
C ARG A 62 22.64 -13.41 0.16
N ARG A 63 22.43 -12.23 0.74
CA ARG A 63 21.17 -11.88 1.42
C ARG A 63 19.99 -12.01 0.43
N PRO A 64 18.92 -12.74 0.76
CA PRO A 64 17.72 -12.76 -0.06
C PRO A 64 17.07 -11.38 -0.10
N THR A 65 16.37 -11.07 -1.19
CA THR A 65 15.52 -9.85 -1.25
C THR A 65 14.12 -10.18 -0.80
N TRP A 66 13.48 -9.22 -0.15
CA TRP A 66 12.06 -9.25 0.12
C TRP A 66 11.43 -8.01 -0.49
N SER A 67 10.39 -8.23 -1.28
CA SER A 67 9.58 -7.21 -1.93
C SER A 67 8.11 -7.47 -1.63
N VAL A 68 7.31 -6.42 -1.48
CA VAL A 68 5.85 -6.52 -1.33
C VAL A 68 5.18 -5.98 -2.60
N ALA A 69 4.33 -6.78 -3.21
CA ALA A 69 3.56 -6.46 -4.41
C ALA A 69 2.36 -5.59 -4.04
N GLU A 70 2.52 -4.29 -4.15
CA GLU A 70 1.45 -3.30 -4.06
C GLU A 70 1.28 -2.62 -5.42
N ASN A 71 0.43 -3.24 -6.23
CA ASN A 71 0.26 -2.93 -7.64
C ASN A 71 -0.28 -1.52 -7.91
N GLN A 72 -0.89 -0.86 -6.91
CA GLN A 72 -1.39 0.51 -7.05
C GLN A 72 -0.28 1.49 -7.48
N ARG A 73 0.95 1.29 -6.98
CA ARG A 73 2.13 2.11 -7.32
C ARG A 73 2.58 1.96 -8.78
N PHE A 74 2.11 0.92 -9.46
CA PHE A 74 2.47 0.60 -10.84
C PHE A 74 1.35 0.93 -11.84
N LEU A 75 0.22 1.48 -11.36
CA LEU A 75 -0.83 1.98 -12.22
C LEU A 75 -0.40 3.30 -12.87
N THR A 76 -0.59 3.39 -14.19
CA THR A 76 -0.12 4.51 -15.02
C THR A 76 -0.83 5.82 -14.66
N ASN A 77 -2.12 5.77 -14.38
CA ASN A 77 -2.90 6.91 -13.93
C ASN A 77 -2.37 7.48 -12.60
N PHE A 78 -2.00 6.63 -11.64
CA PHE A 78 -1.38 7.07 -10.38
C PHE A 78 0.00 7.68 -10.58
N GLN A 79 0.83 7.10 -11.44
CA GLN A 79 2.15 7.65 -11.75
C GLN A 79 2.07 9.03 -12.42
N ARG A 80 1.16 9.17 -13.39
CA ARG A 80 0.90 10.45 -14.07
C ARG A 80 0.33 11.48 -13.11
N ALA A 81 -0.67 11.12 -12.31
CA ALA A 81 -1.24 12.00 -11.30
C ALA A 81 -0.20 12.44 -10.27
N ALA A 82 0.67 11.55 -9.79
CA ALA A 82 1.73 11.89 -8.85
C ALA A 82 2.76 12.87 -9.47
N THR A 83 3.05 12.72 -10.76
CA THR A 83 3.92 13.65 -11.50
C THR A 83 3.26 15.01 -11.63
N ALA A 84 1.97 15.03 -11.95
CA ALA A 84 1.19 16.25 -12.06
C ALA A 84 1.04 16.97 -10.71
N VAL A 85 0.88 16.25 -9.60
CA VAL A 85 0.83 16.83 -8.25
C VAL A 85 2.17 17.49 -7.91
N ALA A 86 3.28 16.79 -8.16
CA ALA A 86 4.63 17.32 -7.90
C ALA A 86 4.91 18.62 -8.68
N ALA A 87 4.46 18.70 -9.94
CA ALA A 87 4.61 19.90 -10.76
C ALA A 87 3.84 21.13 -10.22
N ARG A 88 2.83 20.93 -9.36
CA ARG A 88 1.97 21.98 -8.79
C ARG A 88 2.43 22.48 -7.42
N GLY A 89 3.62 22.08 -6.98
CA GLY A 89 4.18 22.47 -5.70
C GLY A 89 3.62 21.66 -4.54
N ARG A 90 3.78 22.18 -3.33
CA ARG A 90 3.48 21.42 -2.11
C ARG A 90 1.97 21.15 -1.99
N PRO A 91 1.56 19.91 -1.65
CA PRO A 91 0.17 19.61 -1.32
C PRO A 91 -0.34 20.45 -0.15
N GLN A 92 -1.58 20.91 -0.24
CA GLN A 92 -2.28 21.70 0.79
C GLN A 92 -3.55 21.00 1.29
N THR A 93 -4.24 20.29 0.41
CA THR A 93 -5.43 19.50 0.77
C THR A 93 -5.48 18.18 0.01
N PHE A 94 -6.19 17.20 0.55
CA PHE A 94 -6.46 15.96 -0.16
C PHE A 94 -7.82 15.37 0.18
N ARG A 95 -8.37 14.57 -0.73
CA ARG A 95 -9.59 13.80 -0.53
C ARG A 95 -9.48 12.45 -1.21
N VAL A 96 -9.78 11.40 -0.46
CA VAL A 96 -9.96 10.03 -0.97
C VAL A 96 -11.40 9.61 -0.69
N ARG A 97 -12.10 9.16 -1.72
CA ARG A 97 -13.44 8.59 -1.63
C ARG A 97 -13.49 7.27 -2.37
N ILE A 98 -13.62 6.19 -1.60
CA ILE A 98 -13.82 4.84 -2.09
C ILE A 98 -15.19 4.36 -1.63
N ALA A 99 -16.04 4.04 -2.60
CA ALA A 99 -17.32 3.39 -2.38
C ALA A 99 -17.42 2.24 -3.38
N ASN A 100 -17.32 1.00 -2.89
CA ASN A 100 -17.35 -0.18 -3.74
C ASN A 100 -18.05 -1.32 -3.02
N MET A 101 -19.38 -1.32 -3.06
CA MET A 101 -20.22 -2.31 -2.41
C MET A 101 -19.81 -3.74 -2.77
N VAL A 102 -19.42 -4.52 -1.77
CA VAL A 102 -19.10 -5.93 -1.91
C VAL A 102 -20.34 -6.75 -1.65
N LEU A 103 -20.98 -7.21 -2.72
CA LEU A 103 -22.14 -8.09 -2.65
C LEU A 103 -21.73 -9.55 -2.41
N PRO A 104 -22.54 -10.35 -1.69
CA PRO A 104 -22.37 -11.80 -1.61
C PRO A 104 -22.28 -12.46 -2.99
N GLY A 105 -21.62 -13.62 -3.08
CA GLY A 105 -21.45 -14.36 -4.33
C GLY A 105 -20.29 -13.89 -5.21
N GLY A 106 -19.60 -12.81 -4.84
CA GLY A 106 -18.38 -12.37 -5.52
C GLY A 106 -17.17 -13.27 -5.22
N LYS A 107 -16.35 -13.59 -6.24
CA LYS A 107 -15.21 -14.53 -6.12
C LYS A 107 -14.26 -14.26 -4.93
N TYR A 108 -14.10 -13.01 -4.52
CA TYR A 108 -13.22 -12.64 -3.40
C TYR A 108 -13.94 -12.79 -2.04
N VAL A 109 -15.15 -12.25 -1.91
CA VAL A 109 -15.94 -12.37 -0.66
C VAL A 109 -16.28 -13.82 -0.33
N GLU A 110 -16.31 -14.69 -1.34
CA GLU A 110 -16.57 -16.12 -1.16
C GLU A 110 -15.37 -16.92 -0.61
N THR A 111 -14.18 -16.33 -0.54
CA THR A 111 -13.02 -17.01 0.05
C THR A 111 -13.16 -17.12 1.57
N ALA A 112 -12.87 -18.31 2.13
CA ALA A 112 -13.09 -18.61 3.54
C ALA A 112 -12.42 -17.60 4.50
N TRP A 113 -11.20 -17.19 4.18
CA TRP A 113 -10.42 -16.26 5.01
C TRP A 113 -10.90 -14.80 4.92
N ARG A 114 -11.73 -14.44 3.93
CA ARG A 114 -12.39 -13.12 3.84
C ARG A 114 -13.79 -13.13 4.42
N LYS A 115 -14.52 -14.25 4.34
CA LYS A 115 -15.80 -14.45 5.04
C LYS A 115 -15.65 -14.41 6.55
N SER A 116 -14.57 -14.97 7.06
CA SER A 116 -14.25 -15.03 8.48
C SER A 116 -12.81 -14.57 8.68
N PRO A 117 -12.56 -13.25 8.64
CA PRO A 117 -11.20 -12.72 8.69
C PRO A 117 -10.59 -12.95 10.07
N GLY A 118 -9.48 -13.69 10.09
CA GLY A 118 -8.61 -13.84 11.27
C GLY A 118 -7.63 -12.66 11.44
N TYR A 119 -8.00 -11.47 10.98
CA TYR A 119 -7.20 -10.25 10.99
C TYR A 119 -8.12 -9.03 11.14
N GLN A 120 -7.57 -7.91 11.58
CA GLN A 120 -8.34 -6.69 11.85
C GLN A 120 -8.90 -6.05 10.56
N GLY A 121 -10.01 -5.31 10.69
CA GLY A 121 -10.53 -4.45 9.61
C GLY A 121 -11.13 -5.15 8.39
N GLY A 122 -11.04 -6.48 8.26
CA GLY A 122 -11.72 -7.23 7.19
C GLY A 122 -11.41 -6.68 5.79
N PHE A 123 -12.45 -6.34 5.01
CA PHE A 123 -12.29 -5.76 3.68
C PHE A 123 -11.65 -4.37 3.70
N VAL A 124 -11.85 -3.57 4.76
CA VAL A 124 -11.19 -2.27 4.92
C VAL A 124 -9.67 -2.44 5.01
N LEU A 125 -9.16 -3.47 5.68
CA LEU A 125 -7.72 -3.74 5.69
C LEU A 125 -7.23 -4.32 4.36
N ASP A 126 -7.91 -5.34 3.83
CA ASP A 126 -7.48 -6.03 2.60
C ASP A 126 -7.44 -5.10 1.37
N GLY A 127 -8.46 -4.27 1.20
CA GLY A 127 -8.53 -3.29 0.10
C GLY A 127 -7.91 -1.94 0.44
N GLY A 128 -7.98 -1.52 1.71
CA GLY A 128 -7.56 -0.18 2.14
C GLY A 128 -6.07 0.10 1.92
N VAL A 129 -5.21 -0.92 1.95
CA VAL A 129 -3.77 -0.74 1.71
C VAL A 129 -3.48 -0.26 0.28
N HIS A 130 -4.28 -0.64 -0.72
CA HIS A 130 -4.17 -0.07 -2.07
C HIS A 130 -4.45 1.43 -2.06
N HIS A 131 -5.50 1.84 -1.34
CA HIS A 131 -5.90 3.23 -1.29
C HIS A 131 -4.93 4.09 -0.47
N ALA A 132 -4.35 3.52 0.59
CA ALA A 132 -3.25 4.11 1.33
C ALA A 132 -2.01 4.31 0.44
N ALA A 133 -1.60 3.27 -0.31
CA ALA A 133 -0.48 3.34 -1.23
C ALA A 133 -0.68 4.41 -2.31
N GLY A 134 -1.86 4.45 -2.93
CA GLY A 134 -2.22 5.45 -3.92
C GLY A 134 -2.18 6.88 -3.37
N LEU A 135 -2.77 7.12 -2.19
CA LEU A 135 -2.73 8.44 -1.54
C LEU A 135 -1.30 8.86 -1.21
N ARG A 136 -0.51 7.97 -0.60
CA ARG A 136 0.88 8.27 -0.21
C ARG A 136 1.75 8.59 -1.43
N LEU A 137 1.55 7.90 -2.54
CA LEU A 137 2.23 8.19 -3.81
C LEU A 137 1.87 9.58 -4.33
N LEU A 138 0.58 9.97 -4.30
CA LEU A 138 0.15 11.30 -4.73
C LEU A 138 0.70 12.41 -3.83
N LEU A 139 0.69 12.23 -2.51
CA LEU A 139 1.18 13.22 -1.55
C LEU A 139 2.71 13.36 -1.56
N SER A 140 3.44 12.30 -1.91
CA SER A 140 4.90 12.33 -2.02
C SER A 140 5.38 12.87 -3.37
N GLY A 141 4.55 12.82 -4.42
CA GLY A 141 4.93 13.19 -5.78
C GLY A 141 5.82 12.14 -6.47
N SER A 142 5.92 12.21 -7.80
CA SER A 142 6.68 11.22 -8.58
C SER A 142 8.18 11.28 -8.25
N GLY A 143 8.72 10.22 -7.64
CA GLY A 143 10.16 10.04 -7.46
C GLY A 143 10.75 10.57 -6.15
N SER A 144 9.93 10.99 -5.18
CA SER A 144 10.41 11.46 -3.88
C SER A 144 10.19 10.49 -2.71
N GLU A 145 9.66 9.29 -2.96
CA GLU A 145 9.58 8.18 -1.99
C GLU A 145 11.00 7.75 -1.54
N GLY A 146 11.59 8.51 -0.61
CA GLY A 146 12.96 8.37 -0.11
C GLY A 146 13.88 9.60 -0.28
N LYS A 147 13.46 10.66 -1.00
CA LYS A 147 14.26 11.89 -1.20
C LYS A 147 13.51 13.22 -0.98
N GLY A 148 12.19 13.20 -0.83
CA GLY A 148 11.39 14.37 -0.46
C GLY A 148 11.54 14.70 1.03
N GLY A 149 11.32 15.96 1.42
CA GLY A 149 11.49 16.47 2.79
C GLY A 149 10.55 15.88 3.87
N GLY A 150 9.86 14.77 3.59
CA GLY A 150 8.88 14.15 4.48
C GLY A 150 7.54 14.89 4.57
N GLU A 151 7.37 16.02 3.86
CA GLU A 151 6.18 16.88 3.97
C GLU A 151 4.86 16.19 3.54
N GLY A 152 4.94 15.21 2.64
CA GLY A 152 3.79 14.40 2.20
C GLY A 152 3.41 13.26 3.15
N GLU A 153 4.22 12.98 4.18
CA GLU A 153 3.98 11.90 5.14
C GLU A 153 2.76 12.23 6.01
N ILE A 154 1.80 11.32 6.13
CA ILE A 154 0.63 11.51 7.00
C ILE A 154 1.07 11.38 8.47
N SER A 155 0.96 12.43 9.26
CA SER A 155 1.50 12.48 10.62
C SER A 155 0.50 12.06 11.69
N GLU A 156 -0.78 12.38 11.49
CA GLU A 156 -1.86 12.07 12.43
C GLU A 156 -3.22 11.99 11.75
N LEU A 157 -4.15 11.26 12.37
CA LEU A 157 -5.53 11.15 11.90
C LEU A 157 -6.51 10.92 13.05
N SER A 158 -7.80 11.15 12.77
CA SER A 158 -8.95 10.75 13.59
C SER A 158 -10.01 10.13 12.67
N ALA A 159 -10.64 9.05 13.10
CA ALA A 159 -11.56 8.27 12.28
C ALA A 159 -12.74 7.66 13.06
N PHE A 160 -13.81 7.36 12.34
CA PHE A 160 -14.94 6.55 12.78
C PHE A 160 -15.17 5.42 11.78
N SER A 161 -15.71 4.29 12.25
CA SER A 161 -16.02 3.14 11.43
C SER A 161 -17.43 2.63 11.66
N ALA A 162 -17.92 1.83 10.72
CA ALA A 162 -19.20 1.14 10.83
C ALA A 162 -19.13 -0.23 10.13
N GLN A 163 -19.97 -1.15 10.61
CA GLN A 163 -20.35 -2.34 9.86
C GLN A 163 -21.75 -2.11 9.29
N LEU A 164 -21.83 -1.77 8.02
CA LEU A 164 -23.09 -1.53 7.32
C LEU A 164 -23.70 -2.83 6.79
N GLN A 165 -22.87 -3.84 6.54
CA GLN A 165 -23.26 -5.13 5.98
C GLN A 165 -22.89 -6.26 6.93
N ALA A 166 -23.87 -7.08 7.30
CA ALA A 166 -23.67 -8.19 8.24
C ALA A 166 -22.63 -9.22 7.72
N HIS A 167 -22.53 -9.41 6.41
CA HIS A 167 -21.57 -10.36 5.80
C HIS A 167 -20.15 -9.83 5.66
N LEU A 168 -19.88 -8.56 5.97
CA LEU A 168 -18.56 -7.93 5.87
C LEU A 168 -17.99 -7.61 7.25
N THR A 169 -17.80 -8.65 8.06
CA THR A 169 -17.19 -8.52 9.39
C THR A 169 -15.69 -8.20 9.32
N PRO A 170 -15.09 -7.59 10.35
CA PRO A 170 -15.74 -7.00 11.53
C PRO A 170 -16.32 -5.60 11.25
N LEU A 171 -15.95 -4.98 10.13
CA LEU A 171 -16.45 -3.70 9.65
C LEU A 171 -16.17 -3.58 8.15
N ASP A 172 -16.89 -2.69 7.49
CA ASP A 172 -16.80 -2.49 6.04
C ASP A 172 -16.63 -1.03 5.65
N THR A 173 -16.69 -0.11 6.61
CA THR A 173 -16.65 1.33 6.35
C THR A 173 -15.79 2.05 7.38
N VAL A 174 -14.93 2.94 6.91
CA VAL A 174 -14.15 3.86 7.73
C VAL A 174 -14.06 5.25 7.08
N VAL A 175 -14.19 6.30 7.88
CA VAL A 175 -14.06 7.69 7.45
C VAL A 175 -13.12 8.40 8.42
N ALA A 176 -12.10 9.07 7.88
CA ALA A 176 -11.07 9.75 8.63
C ALA A 176 -10.80 11.17 8.14
N THR A 177 -10.39 12.04 9.05
CA THR A 177 -9.64 13.27 8.74
C THR A 177 -8.18 13.07 9.11
N ALA A 178 -7.26 13.54 8.27
CA ALA A 178 -5.83 13.34 8.45
C ALA A 178 -5.03 14.61 8.14
N ARG A 179 -3.82 14.70 8.73
CA ARG A 179 -2.86 15.78 8.52
C ARG A 179 -1.53 15.21 8.05
N THR A 180 -0.82 15.90 7.15
CA THR A 180 0.55 15.57 6.78
C THR A 180 1.57 16.35 7.62
N ALA A 181 2.82 15.90 7.64
CA ALA A 181 3.93 16.62 8.28
C ALA A 181 4.16 18.01 7.67
N GLY A 182 3.88 18.18 6.37
CA GLY A 182 3.89 19.45 5.64
C GLY A 182 2.65 20.33 5.86
N GLY A 183 1.73 19.92 6.73
CA GLY A 183 0.57 20.70 7.15
C GLY A 183 -0.68 20.55 6.27
N ALA A 184 -0.65 19.73 5.22
CA ALA A 184 -1.83 19.47 4.40
C ALA A 184 -2.90 18.75 5.23
N VAL A 185 -4.17 19.06 5.00
CA VAL A 185 -5.31 18.41 5.68
C VAL A 185 -6.27 17.80 4.67
N GLY A 186 -6.87 16.67 5.03
CA GLY A 186 -7.73 15.98 4.09
C GLY A 186 -8.59 14.90 4.71
N THR A 187 -9.43 14.29 3.87
CA THR A 187 -10.36 13.23 4.26
C THR A 187 -10.04 11.92 3.54
N ILE A 188 -10.20 10.80 4.24
CA ILE A 188 -10.07 9.44 3.70
C ILE A 188 -11.36 8.69 4.03
N SER A 189 -12.17 8.37 3.02
CA SER A 189 -13.40 7.59 3.18
C SER A 189 -13.27 6.30 2.38
N ILE A 190 -13.34 5.17 3.07
CA ILE A 190 -13.27 3.84 2.45
C ILE A 190 -14.49 3.03 2.91
N SER A 191 -15.34 2.67 1.96
CA SER A 191 -16.48 1.81 2.21
C SER A 191 -16.62 0.71 1.17
N PHE A 192 -16.78 -0.50 1.68
CA PHE A 192 -17.15 -1.70 0.94
C PHE A 192 -18.59 -2.16 1.26
N GLY A 193 -19.29 -1.46 2.17
CA GLY A 193 -20.64 -1.82 2.63
C GLY A 193 -21.73 -0.80 2.30
N THR A 194 -21.39 0.35 1.73
CA THR A 194 -22.37 1.39 1.33
C THR A 194 -23.00 1.09 -0.04
N MET A 195 -24.27 1.43 -0.20
CA MET A 195 -25.01 1.38 -1.47
C MET A 195 -25.02 2.72 -2.21
N GLU A 196 -24.19 3.67 -1.80
CA GLU A 196 -24.03 4.95 -2.50
C GLU A 196 -23.40 4.78 -3.90
N GLU A 197 -23.31 5.88 -4.65
CA GLU A 197 -22.65 5.91 -5.95
C GLU A 197 -21.22 5.35 -5.87
N LYS A 198 -20.93 4.36 -6.72
CA LYS A 198 -19.62 3.71 -6.78
C LYS A 198 -18.53 4.73 -7.09
N ALA A 199 -17.47 4.74 -6.29
CA ALA A 199 -16.39 5.72 -6.41
C ALA A 199 -15.01 5.11 -6.17
N SER A 200 -14.05 5.59 -6.93
CA SER A 200 -12.62 5.44 -6.70
C SER A 200 -11.96 6.76 -7.04
N GLU A 201 -12.05 7.70 -6.11
CA GLU A 201 -11.70 9.09 -6.34
C GLU A 201 -10.58 9.56 -5.42
N TYR A 202 -9.64 10.28 -6.01
CA TYR A 202 -8.51 10.89 -5.33
C TYR A 202 -8.43 12.33 -5.81
N VAL A 203 -8.27 13.29 -4.92
CA VAL A 203 -8.07 14.70 -5.25
C VAL A 203 -6.96 15.24 -4.37
N VAL A 204 -6.00 15.95 -4.96
CA VAL A 204 -4.95 16.67 -4.25
C VAL A 204 -4.93 18.10 -4.75
N GLY A 205 -5.15 19.05 -3.84
CA GLY A 205 -4.94 20.47 -4.09
C GLY A 205 -3.55 20.88 -3.62
N SER A 206 -2.81 21.56 -4.47
CA SER A 206 -1.43 22.03 -4.25
C SER A 206 -1.33 23.55 -4.45
N GLU A 207 -0.17 24.12 -4.15
CA GLU A 207 0.09 25.57 -4.25
C GLU A 207 -0.25 26.21 -5.60
N LYS A 208 -0.16 25.45 -6.71
CA LYS A 208 -0.33 25.96 -8.08
C LYS A 208 -1.40 25.21 -8.89
N GLY A 209 -2.39 24.62 -8.23
CA GLY A 209 -3.47 23.91 -8.91
C GLY A 209 -3.87 22.62 -8.21
N TRP A 210 -4.63 21.78 -8.90
CA TRP A 210 -5.12 20.51 -8.36
C TRP A 210 -5.07 19.39 -9.38
N VAL A 211 -4.98 18.16 -8.86
CA VAL A 211 -5.02 16.92 -9.63
C VAL A 211 -6.05 16.00 -9.02
N ALA A 212 -6.78 15.27 -9.85
CA ALA A 212 -7.66 14.21 -9.42
C ALA A 212 -7.47 12.93 -10.24
N ILE A 213 -7.78 11.80 -9.63
CA ILE A 213 -8.12 10.55 -10.32
C ILE A 213 -9.61 10.33 -10.08
N ARG A 214 -10.38 10.15 -11.15
CA ARG A 214 -11.83 9.91 -11.12
C ARG A 214 -12.16 8.72 -12.00
N GLU A 215 -13.37 8.18 -11.85
CA GLU A 215 -13.88 7.12 -12.74
C GLU A 215 -12.90 5.95 -12.92
N PHE A 216 -12.12 5.63 -11.88
CA PHE A 216 -11.08 4.58 -11.83
C PHE A 216 -9.79 4.87 -12.60
N ASP A 217 -9.85 5.41 -13.82
CA ASP A 217 -8.70 5.54 -14.74
C ASP A 217 -8.45 6.95 -15.28
N ARG A 218 -9.40 7.87 -15.10
CA ARG A 218 -9.31 9.25 -15.59
C ARG A 218 -8.47 10.14 -14.68
N VAL A 219 -7.44 10.76 -15.25
CA VAL A 219 -6.64 11.80 -14.59
C VAL A 219 -7.18 13.17 -14.99
N VAL A 220 -7.46 14.02 -14.00
CA VAL A 220 -7.92 15.40 -14.21
C VAL A 220 -6.92 16.37 -13.62
N VAL A 221 -6.52 17.35 -14.40
CA VAL A 221 -5.41 18.25 -14.12
C VAL A 221 -5.89 19.68 -14.37
N ASP A 222 -6.18 20.43 -13.32
CA ASP A 222 -6.75 21.79 -13.40
C ASP A 222 -8.01 21.89 -14.30
N GLY A 223 -8.80 20.81 -14.34
CA GLY A 223 -10.00 20.70 -15.17
C GLY A 223 -9.78 20.02 -16.53
N GLU A 224 -8.54 19.93 -17.00
CA GLU A 224 -8.19 19.18 -18.21
C GLU A 224 -8.21 17.68 -17.93
N THR A 225 -8.78 16.90 -18.84
CA THR A 225 -9.05 15.48 -18.61
C THR A 225 -8.25 14.61 -19.57
N GLU A 226 -7.63 13.56 -19.02
CA GLU A 226 -6.97 12.51 -19.78
C GLU A 226 -7.43 11.13 -19.28
N ASP A 227 -7.97 10.31 -20.18
CA ASP A 227 -8.24 8.90 -19.89
C ASP A 227 -6.92 8.11 -20.04
N VAL A 228 -6.48 7.49 -18.95
CA VAL A 228 -5.20 6.79 -18.90
C VAL A 228 -5.45 5.30 -18.72
N ASP A 229 -5.15 4.51 -19.75
CA ASP A 229 -5.21 3.05 -19.63
C ASP A 229 -4.30 2.59 -18.47
N ALA A 230 -4.94 2.00 -17.46
CA ALA A 230 -4.30 1.45 -16.28
C ALA A 230 -3.58 0.10 -16.56
N GLU A 231 -3.62 -0.39 -17.81
CA GLU A 231 -3.07 -1.63 -18.36
C GLU A 231 -2.90 -2.77 -17.33
N GLY A 232 -3.92 -3.63 -17.24
CA GLY A 232 -3.80 -4.89 -16.51
C GLY A 232 -3.60 -4.76 -15.00
N GLY A 233 -4.03 -3.65 -14.40
CA GLY A 233 -4.09 -3.46 -12.95
C GLY A 233 -2.72 -3.38 -12.27
N GLY A 234 -1.64 -3.08 -12.99
CA GLY A 234 -0.29 -2.91 -12.41
C GLY A 234 0.48 -4.21 -12.12
N VAL A 235 -0.20 -5.35 -11.97
CA VAL A 235 0.42 -6.64 -11.57
C VAL A 235 1.53 -7.10 -12.54
N LYS A 236 1.31 -6.95 -13.85
CA LYS A 236 2.36 -7.32 -14.84
C LYS A 236 3.60 -6.42 -14.71
N ARG A 237 3.42 -5.16 -14.34
CA ARG A 237 4.50 -4.17 -14.24
C ARG A 237 5.31 -4.35 -12.97
N GLU A 238 4.66 -4.61 -11.83
CA GLU A 238 5.37 -4.88 -10.56
C GLU A 238 6.20 -6.18 -10.64
N VAL A 239 5.63 -7.26 -11.23
CA VAL A 239 6.34 -8.53 -11.40
C VAL A 239 7.51 -8.37 -12.37
N ARG A 240 7.32 -7.57 -13.45
CA ARG A 240 8.42 -7.23 -14.38
C ARG A 240 9.51 -6.42 -13.68
N ALA A 241 9.16 -5.43 -12.88
CA ALA A 241 10.11 -4.61 -12.12
C ALA A 241 10.90 -5.48 -11.13
N TRP A 242 10.23 -6.39 -10.44
CA TRP A 242 10.89 -7.35 -9.54
C TRP A 242 11.78 -8.35 -10.30
N GLY A 243 11.34 -8.86 -11.45
CA GLY A 243 12.16 -9.74 -12.29
C GLY A 243 13.43 -9.03 -12.79
N ALA A 244 13.31 -7.79 -13.24
CA ALA A 244 14.43 -6.99 -13.74
C ALA A 244 15.51 -6.77 -12.65
N MET A 245 15.13 -6.39 -11.42
CA MET A 245 16.11 -6.23 -10.33
C MET A 245 16.88 -7.53 -10.02
N LEU A 246 16.21 -8.69 -10.10
CA LEU A 246 16.86 -9.97 -9.87
C LEU A 246 17.85 -10.32 -10.99
N SER A 247 17.46 -10.10 -12.25
CA SER A 247 18.33 -10.31 -13.41
C SER A 247 19.56 -9.41 -13.39
N GLU A 248 19.40 -8.12 -13.08
CA GLU A 248 20.51 -7.16 -13.00
C GLU A 248 21.52 -7.53 -11.91
N GLY A 249 21.04 -8.04 -10.77
CA GLY A 249 21.90 -8.44 -9.66
C GLY A 249 22.64 -9.77 -9.86
N GLN A 250 22.16 -10.66 -10.74
CA GLN A 250 22.82 -11.95 -11.00
C GLN A 250 24.13 -11.81 -11.80
N GLY A 251 24.24 -10.83 -12.68
CA GLY A 251 25.39 -10.72 -13.59
C GLY A 251 26.69 -10.16 -12.99
N ARG A 252 26.71 -9.71 -11.72
CA ARG A 252 27.82 -8.87 -11.22
C ARG A 252 28.30 -9.16 -9.79
N GLY A 253 27.77 -10.17 -9.09
CA GLY A 253 28.04 -10.37 -7.67
C GLY A 253 27.65 -9.16 -6.80
N LYS A 254 26.79 -8.27 -7.32
CA LYS A 254 26.38 -7.02 -6.68
C LYS A 254 25.17 -7.23 -5.78
N LYS A 255 25.05 -6.40 -4.74
CA LYS A 255 23.84 -6.25 -3.91
C LYS A 255 22.66 -5.99 -4.85
N VAL A 256 21.59 -6.78 -4.71
CA VAL A 256 20.33 -6.52 -5.43
C VAL A 256 19.67 -5.35 -4.72
N ASN A 257 19.50 -4.24 -5.42
CA ASN A 257 18.72 -3.12 -4.90
C ASN A 257 17.25 -3.38 -5.19
N VAL A 258 16.42 -3.34 -4.15
CA VAL A 258 14.98 -3.48 -4.31
C VAL A 258 14.44 -2.19 -4.95
N ASN A 259 13.46 -2.34 -5.84
CA ASN A 259 12.76 -1.18 -6.38
C ASN A 259 12.06 -0.44 -5.24
N ALA A 260 12.25 0.88 -5.13
CA ALA A 260 11.68 1.68 -4.04
C ALA A 260 10.17 1.48 -3.84
N ALA A 261 9.41 1.29 -4.93
CA ALA A 261 7.97 1.04 -4.90
C ALA A 261 7.58 -0.36 -4.37
N LEU A 262 8.55 -1.28 -4.25
CA LEU A 262 8.37 -2.65 -3.78
C LEU A 262 9.02 -2.90 -2.40
N GLU A 263 9.60 -1.86 -1.79
CA GLU A 263 10.24 -2.00 -0.48
C GLU A 263 9.20 -2.40 0.59
N PRO A 264 9.48 -3.41 1.43
CA PRO A 264 8.57 -3.81 2.49
C PRO A 264 8.19 -2.65 3.44
N GLU A 265 9.09 -1.72 3.68
CA GLU A 265 8.83 -0.50 4.45
C GLU A 265 7.73 0.39 3.84
N GLN A 266 7.54 0.39 2.51
CA GLN A 266 6.40 1.08 1.89
C GLN A 266 5.08 0.42 2.26
N ALA A 267 5.02 -0.91 2.20
CA ALA A 267 3.83 -1.65 2.57
C ALA A 267 3.53 -1.60 4.08
N LEU A 268 4.56 -1.46 4.93
CA LEU A 268 4.38 -1.16 6.35
C LEU A 268 3.67 0.18 6.55
N ALA A 269 4.10 1.21 5.84
CA ALA A 269 3.49 2.53 5.93
C ALA A 269 2.04 2.54 5.43
N ASP A 270 1.73 1.77 4.38
CA ASP A 270 0.35 1.61 3.90
C ASP A 270 -0.53 0.92 4.94
N LEU A 271 -0.03 -0.18 5.52
CA LEU A 271 -0.72 -0.91 6.58
C LEU A 271 -0.93 -0.05 7.82
N GLU A 272 0.08 0.72 8.23
CA GLU A 272 -0.01 1.63 9.37
C GLU A 272 -1.12 2.65 9.20
N LEU A 273 -1.27 3.24 8.00
CA LEU A 273 -2.33 4.21 7.77
C LEU A 273 -3.72 3.60 7.97
N VAL A 274 -3.93 2.39 7.47
CA VAL A 274 -5.21 1.69 7.65
C VAL A 274 -5.42 1.28 9.10
N GLU A 275 -4.45 0.65 9.74
CA GLU A 275 -4.52 0.26 11.15
C GLU A 275 -4.72 1.46 12.08
N ALA A 276 -4.11 2.61 11.78
CA ALA A 276 -4.33 3.83 12.55
C ALA A 276 -5.79 4.32 12.47
N MET A 277 -6.43 4.24 11.29
CA MET A 277 -7.86 4.57 11.15
C MET A 277 -8.73 3.60 11.98
N LEU A 278 -8.40 2.31 11.97
CA LEU A 278 -9.11 1.30 12.76
C LEU A 278 -8.97 1.56 14.27
N LYS A 279 -7.74 1.81 14.75
CA LYS A 279 -7.45 2.14 16.16
C LYS A 279 -8.12 3.43 16.61
N SER A 280 -8.15 4.45 15.75
CA SER A 280 -8.84 5.70 16.04
C SER A 280 -10.35 5.48 16.23
N ALA A 281 -10.96 4.69 15.34
CA ALA A 281 -12.38 4.36 15.41
C ALA A 281 -12.73 3.53 16.66
N GLU A 282 -11.94 2.50 16.99
CA GLU A 282 -12.07 1.73 18.23
C GLU A 282 -11.92 2.64 19.47
N GLY A 283 -11.05 3.65 19.37
CA GLY A 283 -10.83 4.66 20.39
C GLY A 283 -11.91 5.75 20.50
N GLY A 284 -12.99 5.69 19.70
CA GLY A 284 -14.05 6.70 19.67
C GLY A 284 -13.63 8.01 18.99
N GLY A 285 -12.84 7.93 17.92
CA GLY A 285 -12.35 9.09 17.17
C GLY A 285 -11.13 9.77 17.80
N ARG A 286 -10.43 9.10 18.72
CA ARG A 286 -9.18 9.63 19.30
C ARG A 286 -8.11 9.80 18.21
N VAL A 287 -7.34 10.88 18.30
CA VAL A 287 -6.24 11.13 17.35
C VAL A 287 -5.15 10.06 17.51
N VAL A 288 -4.74 9.48 16.40
CA VAL A 288 -3.62 8.52 16.31
C VAL A 288 -2.49 9.16 15.53
N LYS A 289 -1.28 9.12 16.08
CA LYS A 289 -0.05 9.57 15.41
C LYS A 289 0.62 8.40 14.70
N LEU A 290 1.06 8.63 13.47
CA LEU A 290 1.76 7.64 12.66
C LEU A 290 3.27 7.77 12.87
N GLN A 291 3.99 6.65 12.82
CA GLN A 291 5.40 6.51 13.16
C GLN A 291 6.23 5.87 12.04
N HIS A 292 5.59 5.21 11.08
CA HIS A 292 6.24 4.42 10.04
C HIS A 292 6.01 4.96 8.62
N GLN A 293 5.42 6.15 8.48
CA GLN A 293 5.22 6.79 7.16
C GLN A 293 6.51 7.15 6.44
N ARG A 294 7.58 7.40 7.20
CA ARG A 294 8.90 7.67 6.66
C ARG A 294 9.61 6.36 6.31
N VAL A 295 9.68 6.07 5.02
CA VAL A 295 10.50 4.98 4.51
C VAL A 295 11.95 5.45 4.43
N ARG A 296 12.74 5.15 5.46
CA ARG A 296 14.18 5.40 5.40
C ARG A 296 14.83 4.38 4.48
N ILE A 297 15.38 4.87 3.36
CA ILE A 297 16.33 4.11 2.54
C ILE A 297 17.71 4.26 3.20
N ASP A 298 17.87 3.72 4.41
CA ASP A 298 19.19 3.65 5.03
C ASP A 298 19.90 2.41 4.46
N GLY A 299 20.94 2.66 3.65
CA GLY A 299 21.72 1.67 2.91
C GLY A 299 22.70 0.86 3.75
#